data_AF-A0A7S1UCW1-F1
#
_entry.id   AF-A0A7S1UCW1-F1
#
_cell.length_a   1.000
_cell.length_b   1.000
_cell.length_c   1.000
_cell.angle_alpha   90.00
_cell.angle_beta   90.00
_cell.angle_gamma   90.00
#
_symmetry.space_group_name_H-M   'P 1'
#
loop_
_entity.id
_entity.type
_entity.pdbx_description
1 polymer ?
#
loop_
_entity_poly.entity_id
_entity_poly.type
_entity_poly.pdbx_seq_one_letter_code
_entity_poly.pdbx_strand_id
1 'polypeptide(L)'
;MIVHDRAWNQGDVDRALQTARESGLVGVEDVLPSIHDLESVGAVRDAVAAALSDYQGQILTLREQIVEDIAAAEDIAAAAAAHEAGIQVSQGARCGVCRRGLWSRACYAFACGHACHGDCLVRLVTPELPAALQGAVAELCARIRTMEADADELEERGGEVAPRDAARLGELRDKLAGRVAADCPICGYLAISMVDKPLVDDAKAREW
;
A
#
# COMPACT_ATOMS: atom_id res chain seq x y z
N MET A 1 -5.62 66.57 -21.43
CA MET A 1 -5.06 65.63 -20.44
C MET A 1 -3.58 65.53 -20.76
N ILE A 2 -2.78 66.35 -20.09
CA ILE A 2 -1.34 66.49 -20.35
C ILE A 2 -0.69 65.27 -19.71
N VAL A 3 -0.21 64.35 -20.55
CA VAL A 3 0.76 63.34 -20.10
C VAL A 3 1.99 64.14 -19.70
N HIS A 4 2.21 64.30 -18.40
CA HIS A 4 3.49 64.78 -17.92
C HIS A 4 4.50 63.70 -18.26
N ASP A 5 5.14 63.89 -19.41
CA ASP A 5 6.38 63.24 -19.80
C ASP A 5 7.45 63.68 -18.80
N ARG A 6 7.47 63.05 -17.62
CA ARG A 6 8.59 63.14 -16.70
C ARG A 6 9.63 62.17 -17.21
N ALA A 7 10.70 62.70 -17.78
CA ALA A 7 11.92 61.96 -18.01
C ALA A 7 12.40 61.39 -16.67
N TRP A 8 12.32 60.08 -16.52
CA TRP A 8 12.85 59.37 -15.36
C TRP A 8 14.37 59.53 -15.36
N ASN A 9 14.93 60.04 -14.27
CA ASN A 9 16.38 60.02 -14.08
C ASN A 9 16.82 58.66 -13.47
N GLN A 10 18.12 58.37 -13.51
CA GLN A 10 18.70 57.13 -12.99
C GLN A 10 18.25 56.81 -11.55
N GLY A 11 18.18 57.82 -10.68
CA GLY A 11 17.80 57.65 -9.27
C GLY A 11 16.32 57.32 -9.06
N ASP A 12 15.45 57.77 -9.96
CA ASP A 12 14.03 57.42 -9.93
C ASP A 12 13.81 55.96 -10.37
N VAL A 13 14.57 55.48 -11.37
CA VAL A 13 14.55 54.09 -11.83
C VAL A 13 15.02 53.13 -10.73
N ASP A 14 16.14 53.45 -10.07
CA ASP A 14 16.69 52.62 -9.00
C ASP A 14 15.73 52.54 -7.80
N ARG A 15 15.08 53.65 -7.44
CA ARG A 15 14.07 53.66 -6.35
C ARG A 15 12.82 52.87 -6.71
N ALA A 16 12.34 52.93 -7.96
CA ALA A 16 11.18 52.15 -8.38
C ALA A 16 11.51 50.64 -8.41
N LEU A 17 12.68 50.25 -8.92
CA LEU A 17 13.13 48.85 -8.92
C LEU A 17 13.37 48.32 -7.50
N GLN A 18 13.83 49.16 -6.57
CA GLN A 18 13.96 48.79 -5.17
C GLN A 18 12.59 48.61 -4.50
N THR A 19 11.66 49.54 -4.74
CA THR A 19 10.30 49.48 -4.19
C THR A 19 9.51 48.28 -4.74
N ALA A 20 9.71 47.94 -6.02
CA ALA A 20 9.15 46.74 -6.65
C ALA A 20 9.64 45.47 -5.94
N ARG A 21 10.96 45.35 -5.71
CA ARG A 21 11.56 44.23 -4.97
C ARG A 21 11.08 44.12 -3.52
N GLU A 22 10.95 45.24 -2.82
CA GLU A 22 10.53 45.25 -1.41
C GLU A 22 9.04 45.01 -1.21
N SER A 23 8.20 45.47 -2.14
CA SER A 23 6.74 45.34 -2.02
C SER A 23 6.21 43.96 -2.45
N GLY A 24 6.85 43.31 -3.43
CA GLY A 24 6.39 42.05 -4.01
C GLY A 24 5.02 42.12 -4.70
N LEU A 25 4.42 43.31 -4.81
CA LEU A 25 3.11 43.58 -5.43
C LEU A 25 3.24 44.11 -6.86
N VAL A 26 4.42 44.62 -7.21
CA VAL A 26 4.73 45.25 -8.49
C VAL A 26 6.01 44.62 -9.01
N GLY A 27 5.99 44.09 -10.22
CA GLY A 27 7.11 43.43 -10.87
C GLY A 27 8.04 44.40 -11.60
N VAL A 28 9.21 43.90 -12.02
CA VAL A 28 10.10 44.67 -12.90
C VAL A 28 9.40 44.95 -14.23
N GLU A 29 8.58 44.01 -14.69
CA GLU A 29 7.70 44.08 -15.86
C GLU A 29 6.72 45.27 -15.83
N ASP A 30 6.30 45.72 -14.65
CA ASP A 30 5.37 46.84 -14.49
C ASP A 30 6.09 48.20 -14.55
N VAL A 31 7.39 48.22 -14.26
CA VAL A 31 8.24 49.43 -14.28
C VAL A 31 8.81 49.68 -15.68
N LEU A 32 9.05 48.62 -16.46
CA LEU A 32 9.63 48.67 -17.82
C LEU A 32 8.95 49.66 -18.79
N PRO A 33 7.61 49.78 -18.87
CA PRO A 33 6.95 50.67 -19.84
C PRO A 33 7.22 52.16 -19.62
N SER A 34 7.67 52.55 -18.43
CA SER A 34 7.87 53.95 -18.03
C SER A 34 9.28 54.48 -18.32
N ILE A 35 10.18 53.66 -18.86
CA ILE A 35 11.59 53.98 -19.07
C ILE A 35 11.80 54.39 -20.54
N HIS A 36 12.07 55.68 -20.79
CA HIS A 36 12.20 56.23 -22.14
C HIS A 36 13.65 56.44 -22.62
N ASP A 37 14.68 56.40 -21.75
CA ASP A 37 16.08 56.68 -22.11
C ASP A 37 17.05 55.50 -21.93
N LEU A 38 17.78 55.18 -23.00
CA LEU A 38 18.71 54.04 -23.15
C LEU A 38 20.00 54.14 -22.31
N GLU A 39 20.28 55.28 -21.66
CA GLU A 39 21.46 55.44 -20.79
C GLU A 39 21.22 54.87 -19.38
N SER A 40 19.96 54.58 -19.02
CA SER A 40 19.55 53.96 -17.75
C SER A 40 19.50 52.41 -17.77
N VAL A 41 19.88 51.81 -18.91
CA VAL A 41 19.72 50.39 -19.27
C VAL A 41 20.50 49.44 -18.35
N GLY A 42 21.59 49.87 -17.70
CA GLY A 42 22.40 48.99 -16.85
C GLY A 42 21.63 48.41 -15.66
N ALA A 43 20.97 49.29 -14.88
CA ALA A 43 20.21 48.90 -13.69
C ALA A 43 18.97 48.05 -14.04
N VAL A 44 18.31 48.40 -15.15
CA VAL A 44 17.15 47.66 -15.67
C VAL A 44 17.56 46.28 -16.18
N ARG A 45 18.66 46.19 -16.93
CA ARG A 45 19.21 44.91 -17.40
C ARG A 45 19.49 43.97 -16.23
N ASP A 46 20.14 44.48 -15.19
CA ASP A 46 20.51 43.66 -14.04
C ASP A 46 19.28 43.26 -13.22
N ALA A 47 18.27 44.12 -13.10
CA ALA A 47 17.00 43.80 -12.46
C ALA A 47 16.17 42.77 -13.26
N VAL A 48 16.12 42.90 -14.59
CA VAL A 48 15.46 41.92 -15.48
C VAL A 48 16.19 40.59 -15.44
N ALA A 49 17.53 40.58 -15.47
CA ALA A 49 18.33 39.36 -15.36
C ALA A 49 18.11 38.66 -14.02
N ALA A 50 18.02 39.42 -12.92
CA ALA A 50 17.68 38.88 -11.61
C ALA A 50 16.27 38.26 -11.60
N ALA A 51 15.26 38.98 -12.10
CA ALA A 51 13.88 38.48 -12.16
C ALA A 51 13.77 37.21 -13.03
N LEU A 52 14.45 37.15 -14.18
CA LEU A 52 14.49 35.96 -15.02
C LEU A 52 15.18 34.78 -14.32
N SER A 53 16.25 35.02 -13.56
CA SER A 53 16.91 34.00 -12.76
C SER A 53 15.99 33.48 -11.64
N ASP A 54 15.25 34.37 -10.98
CA ASP A 54 14.29 34.02 -9.93
C ASP A 54 13.14 33.19 -10.51
N TYR A 55 12.58 33.58 -11.66
CA TYR A 55 11.56 32.80 -12.36
C TYR A 55 12.09 31.43 -12.80
N GLN A 56 13.33 31.36 -13.30
CA GLN A 56 13.96 30.10 -13.64
C GLN A 56 14.10 29.20 -12.39
N GLY A 57 14.49 29.77 -11.24
CA GLY A 57 14.56 29.07 -9.97
C GLY A 57 13.20 28.51 -9.56
N GLN A 58 12.15 29.35 -9.58
CA GLN A 58 10.78 28.93 -9.26
C GLN A 58 10.27 27.83 -10.19
N ILE A 59 10.56 27.91 -11.50
CA ILE A 59 10.20 26.87 -12.46
C ILE A 59 10.88 25.55 -12.12
N LEU A 60 12.15 25.57 -11.70
CA LEU A 60 12.86 24.35 -11.31
C LEU A 60 12.30 23.75 -10.02
N THR A 61 12.03 24.57 -9.01
CA THR A 61 11.38 24.13 -7.76
C THR A 61 10.00 23.53 -8.04
N LEU A 62 9.19 24.18 -8.87
CA LEU A 62 7.86 23.68 -9.22
C LEU A 62 7.94 22.36 -10.00
N ARG A 63 8.94 22.19 -10.87
CA ARG A 63 9.17 20.92 -11.56
C ARG A 63 9.54 19.80 -10.60
N GLU A 64 10.38 20.08 -9.61
CA GLU A 64 10.74 19.11 -8.58
C GLU A 64 9.52 18.71 -7.76
N GLN A 65 8.70 19.68 -7.34
CA GLN A 65 7.43 19.43 -6.65
C GLN A 65 6.47 18.56 -7.49
N ILE A 66 6.34 18.83 -8.79
CA ILE A 66 5.50 18.01 -9.68
C ILE A 66 5.98 16.56 -9.72
N VAL A 67 7.30 16.33 -9.75
CA VAL A 67 7.86 14.97 -9.76
C VAL A 67 7.56 14.25 -8.45
N GLU A 68 7.71 14.94 -7.32
CA GLU A 68 7.36 14.39 -5.99
C GLU A 68 5.87 14.07 -5.87
N ASP A 69 5.00 14.98 -6.33
CA ASP A 69 3.55 14.79 -6.32
C ASP A 69 3.10 13.62 -7.21
N ILE A 70 3.72 13.45 -8.37
CA ILE A 70 3.46 12.30 -9.26
C ILE A 70 3.85 11.00 -8.55
N ALA A 71 5.04 10.93 -7.96
CA ALA A 71 5.49 9.74 -7.23
C ALA A 71 4.54 9.40 -6.08
N ALA A 72 4.11 10.39 -5.30
CA ALA A 72 3.14 10.20 -4.22
C ALA A 72 1.77 9.71 -4.75
N ALA A 73 1.31 10.24 -5.89
CA ALA A 73 0.07 9.78 -6.52
C ALA A 73 0.16 8.34 -7.02
N GLU A 74 1.30 7.92 -7.58
CA GLU A 74 1.56 6.54 -8.00
C GLU A 74 1.54 5.59 -6.79
N ASP A 75 2.16 5.96 -5.67
CA ASP A 75 2.15 5.18 -4.43
C ASP A 75 0.71 4.99 -3.89
N ILE A 76 -0.10 6.05 -3.89
CA ILE A 76 -1.51 5.99 -3.47
C ILE A 76 -2.31 5.08 -4.41
N ALA A 77 -2.10 5.20 -5.74
CA ALA A 77 -2.78 4.38 -6.72
C ALA A 77 -2.43 2.89 -6.56
N ALA A 78 -1.16 2.58 -6.31
CA ALA A 78 -0.69 1.22 -6.04
C ALA A 78 -1.32 0.65 -4.76
N ALA A 79 -1.39 1.44 -3.69
CA ALA A 79 -2.03 1.04 -2.44
C ALA A 79 -3.54 0.79 -2.61
N ALA A 80 -4.23 1.63 -3.37
CA ALA A 80 -5.66 1.46 -3.68
C ALA A 80 -5.90 0.19 -4.52
N ALA A 81 -5.08 -0.05 -5.54
CA ALA A 81 -5.17 -1.27 -6.35
C ALA A 81 -4.92 -2.53 -5.51
N ALA A 82 -3.94 -2.51 -4.60
CA ALA A 82 -3.70 -3.61 -3.67
C ALA A 82 -4.87 -3.81 -2.71
N HIS A 83 -5.52 -2.73 -2.26
CA HIS A 83 -6.70 -2.79 -1.41
C HIS A 83 -7.91 -3.40 -2.14
N GLU A 84 -8.14 -3.04 -3.41
CA GLU A 84 -9.20 -3.61 -4.25
C GLU A 84 -8.95 -5.08 -4.61
N ALA A 85 -7.68 -5.46 -4.84
CA ALA A 85 -7.30 -6.84 -5.10
C ALA A 85 -7.31 -7.72 -3.84
N GLY A 86 -7.26 -7.11 -2.65
CA GLY A 86 -7.19 -7.80 -1.37
C GLY A 86 -8.53 -8.29 -0.83
N ILE A 87 -8.50 -9.40 -0.09
CA ILE A 87 -9.67 -9.89 0.65
C ILE A 87 -9.76 -9.12 1.98
N GLN A 88 -10.82 -8.34 2.15
CA GLN A 88 -11.07 -7.58 3.36
C GLN A 88 -11.68 -8.47 4.46
N VAL A 89 -10.97 -8.65 5.57
CA VAL A 89 -11.44 -9.42 6.73
C VAL A 89 -11.49 -8.50 7.95
N SER A 90 -12.68 -8.36 8.55
CA SER A 90 -12.88 -7.43 9.68
C SER A 90 -12.09 -7.82 10.93
N GLN A 91 -11.71 -6.84 11.76
CA GLN A 91 -11.07 -7.11 13.07
C GLN A 91 -11.95 -7.95 14.01
N GLY A 92 -13.27 -7.85 13.88
CA GLY A 92 -14.24 -8.68 14.60
C GLY A 92 -14.54 -10.03 13.94
N ALA A 93 -13.81 -10.42 12.89
CA ALA A 93 -14.09 -11.61 12.12
C ALA A 93 -14.06 -12.87 12.99
N ARG A 94 -14.99 -13.77 12.70
CA ARG A 94 -15.13 -15.07 13.35
C ARG A 94 -14.86 -16.15 12.34
N CYS A 95 -14.25 -17.24 12.81
CA CYS A 95 -14.05 -18.43 12.00
C CYS A 95 -15.39 -19.01 11.55
N GLY A 96 -15.53 -19.26 10.24
CA GLY A 96 -16.74 -19.84 9.66
C GLY A 96 -17.08 -21.24 10.17
N VAL A 97 -16.08 -21.97 10.69
CA VAL A 97 -16.24 -23.35 11.19
C VAL A 97 -16.54 -23.38 12.70
N CYS A 98 -15.72 -22.72 13.52
CA CYS A 98 -15.82 -22.84 14.99
C CYS A 98 -16.46 -21.61 15.68
N ARG A 99 -16.77 -20.54 14.94
CA ARG A 99 -17.39 -19.28 15.41
C ARG A 99 -16.59 -18.47 16.44
N ARG A 100 -15.37 -18.87 16.77
CA ARG A 100 -14.43 -18.13 17.64
C ARG A 100 -13.73 -17.01 16.86
N GLY A 101 -13.13 -16.05 17.56
CA GLY A 101 -12.39 -14.95 16.95
C GLY A 101 -11.28 -15.45 16.02
N LEU A 102 -11.14 -14.85 14.85
CA LEU A 102 -10.26 -15.33 13.79
C LEU A 102 -8.77 -15.11 14.12
N TRP A 103 -8.45 -13.93 14.67
CA TRP A 103 -7.08 -13.41 14.84
C TRP A 103 -6.23 -14.07 15.92
N SER A 104 -6.76 -15.07 16.65
CA SER A 104 -6.00 -15.77 17.69
C SER A 104 -5.06 -16.85 17.15
N ARG A 105 -5.18 -17.21 15.86
CA ARG A 105 -4.48 -18.34 15.21
C ARG A 105 -4.27 -18.03 13.73
N ALA A 106 -3.36 -18.75 13.09
CA ALA A 106 -3.24 -18.72 11.63
C ALA A 106 -4.60 -19.01 10.97
N CYS A 107 -4.96 -18.20 9.96
CA CYS A 107 -6.24 -18.27 9.28
C CYS A 107 -6.09 -18.17 7.76
N TYR A 108 -7.07 -18.71 7.06
CA TYR A 108 -7.23 -18.58 5.61
C TYR A 108 -8.43 -17.68 5.32
N ALA A 109 -8.27 -16.80 4.34
CA ALA A 109 -9.32 -15.96 3.80
C ALA A 109 -9.54 -16.31 2.32
N PHE A 110 -10.79 -16.41 1.90
CA PHE A 110 -11.18 -16.81 0.55
C PHE A 110 -11.72 -15.61 -0.23
N ALA A 111 -11.62 -15.66 -1.56
CA ALA A 111 -12.12 -14.59 -2.45
C ALA A 111 -13.62 -14.29 -2.29
N CYS A 112 -14.40 -15.25 -1.77
CA CYS A 112 -15.81 -15.06 -1.42
C CYS A 112 -16.04 -14.27 -0.10
N GLY A 113 -14.98 -13.84 0.59
CA GLY A 113 -15.04 -13.09 1.85
C GLY A 113 -15.14 -13.96 3.11
N HIS A 114 -15.27 -15.28 2.99
CA HIS A 114 -15.23 -16.18 4.15
C HIS A 114 -13.81 -16.35 4.68
N ALA A 115 -13.70 -16.56 5.99
CA ALA A 115 -12.43 -16.87 6.65
C ALA A 115 -12.58 -17.94 7.73
N CYS A 116 -11.55 -18.74 7.91
CA CYS A 116 -11.50 -19.80 8.93
C CYS A 116 -10.08 -20.02 9.45
N HIS A 117 -9.95 -20.55 10.66
CA HIS A 117 -8.65 -20.95 11.19
C HIS A 117 -8.05 -22.09 10.35
N GLY A 118 -6.73 -22.16 10.28
CA GLY A 118 -6.03 -23.19 9.52
C GLY A 118 -6.28 -24.61 10.05
N ASP A 119 -6.28 -24.79 11.37
CA ASP A 119 -6.62 -26.06 12.02
C ASP A 119 -8.07 -26.48 11.75
N CYS A 120 -9.00 -25.52 11.78
CA CYS A 120 -10.40 -25.75 11.45
C CYS A 120 -10.58 -26.16 9.98
N LEU A 121 -9.86 -25.51 9.06
CA LEU A 121 -9.88 -25.84 7.64
C LEU A 121 -9.33 -27.24 7.39
N VAL A 122 -8.13 -27.54 7.90
CA VAL A 122 -7.50 -28.86 7.74
C VAL A 122 -8.42 -29.96 8.27
N ARG A 123 -9.02 -29.78 9.45
CA ARG A 123 -9.92 -30.77 10.04
C ARG A 123 -11.18 -31.01 9.19
N LEU A 124 -11.71 -29.96 8.57
CA LEU A 124 -12.93 -30.04 7.77
C LEU A 124 -12.68 -30.62 6.37
N VAL A 125 -11.56 -30.25 5.74
CA VAL A 125 -11.25 -30.62 4.35
C VAL A 125 -10.56 -31.97 4.25
N THR A 126 -9.69 -32.33 5.21
CA THR A 126 -8.89 -33.57 5.12
C THR A 126 -9.72 -34.84 4.94
N PRO A 127 -10.85 -35.06 5.64
CA PRO A 127 -11.69 -36.26 5.45
C PRO A 127 -12.27 -36.38 4.04
N GLU A 128 -12.41 -35.27 3.34
CA GLU A 128 -13.00 -35.16 2.00
C GLU A 128 -11.98 -35.35 0.88
N LEU A 129 -10.68 -35.35 1.22
CA LEU A 129 -9.61 -35.58 0.26
C LEU A 129 -9.41 -37.07 -0.02
N PRO A 130 -8.95 -37.45 -1.22
CA PRO A 130 -8.48 -38.80 -1.51
C PRO A 130 -7.42 -39.28 -0.51
N ALA A 131 -7.43 -40.58 -0.15
CA ALA A 131 -6.53 -41.15 0.86
C ALA A 131 -5.04 -40.83 0.63
N ALA A 132 -4.59 -40.80 -0.64
CA ALA A 132 -3.22 -40.42 -0.99
C ALA A 132 -2.87 -38.97 -0.59
N LEU A 133 -3.83 -38.05 -0.65
CA LEU A 133 -3.64 -36.65 -0.26
C LEU A 133 -3.78 -36.43 1.25
N GLN A 134 -4.58 -37.24 1.95
CA GLN A 134 -4.72 -37.16 3.40
C GLN A 134 -3.38 -37.36 4.12
N GLY A 135 -2.62 -38.39 3.73
CA GLY A 135 -1.29 -38.66 4.28
C GLY A 135 -0.31 -37.51 4.03
N ALA A 136 -0.33 -36.94 2.82
CA ALA A 136 0.51 -35.80 2.46
C ALA A 136 0.16 -34.54 3.28
N VAL A 137 -1.13 -34.26 3.50
CA VAL A 137 -1.57 -33.14 4.35
C VAL A 137 -1.14 -33.36 5.80
N ALA A 138 -1.27 -34.58 6.33
CA ALA A 138 -0.84 -34.91 7.68
C ALA A 138 0.68 -34.72 7.87
N GLU A 139 1.49 -35.16 6.89
CA GLU A 139 2.94 -34.98 6.90
C GLU A 139 3.31 -33.49 6.86
N LEU A 140 2.70 -32.70 5.98
CA LEU A 140 2.93 -31.25 5.90
C LEU A 140 2.58 -30.54 7.20
N CYS A 141 1.41 -30.84 7.77
CA CYS A 141 0.99 -30.31 9.06
C CYS A 141 1.98 -30.68 10.18
N ALA A 142 2.50 -31.92 10.18
CA ALA A 142 3.49 -32.33 11.18
C ALA A 142 4.79 -31.53 11.03
N ARG A 143 5.29 -31.38 9.80
CA ARG A 143 6.53 -30.63 9.52
C ARG A 143 6.42 -29.14 9.83
N ILE A 144 5.27 -28.53 9.54
CA ILE A 144 4.99 -27.13 9.90
C ILE A 144 5.03 -26.99 11.42
N ARG A 145 4.32 -27.85 12.15
CA ARG A 145 4.29 -27.81 13.62
C ARG A 145 5.66 -28.01 14.26
N THR A 146 6.50 -28.90 13.73
CA THR A 146 7.86 -29.07 14.27
C THR A 146 8.71 -27.83 14.06
N MET A 147 8.64 -27.21 12.87
CA MET A 147 9.40 -25.99 12.59
C MET A 147 8.89 -24.78 13.39
N GLU A 148 7.59 -24.69 13.63
CA GLU A 148 7.00 -23.65 14.48
C GLU A 148 7.44 -23.85 15.94
N ALA A 149 7.41 -25.09 16.45
CA ALA A 149 7.91 -25.38 17.80
C ALA A 149 9.42 -25.08 17.95
N ASP A 150 10.24 -25.47 16.97
CA ASP A 150 11.68 -25.16 16.96
C ASP A 150 11.92 -23.64 16.93
N ALA A 151 11.08 -22.88 16.21
CA ALA A 151 11.15 -21.42 16.15
C ALA A 151 10.75 -20.78 17.48
N ASP A 152 9.66 -21.23 18.10
CA ASP A 152 9.20 -20.77 19.41
C ASP A 152 10.27 -21.03 20.49
N GLU A 153 10.88 -22.23 20.50
CA GLU A 153 11.98 -22.57 21.42
C GLU A 153 13.23 -21.69 21.22
N LEU A 154 13.52 -21.30 19.96
CA LEU A 154 14.64 -20.42 19.64
C LEU A 154 14.37 -18.99 20.13
N GLU A 155 13.14 -18.49 19.94
CA GLU A 155 12.71 -17.18 20.37
C GLU A 155 12.75 -17.04 21.91
N GLU A 156 12.29 -18.07 22.63
CA GLU A 156 12.41 -18.13 24.11
C GLU A 156 13.86 -18.04 24.60
N ARG A 157 14.82 -18.52 23.78
CA ARG A 157 16.26 -18.46 24.06
C ARG A 157 16.91 -17.16 23.56
N GLY A 158 16.12 -16.22 23.04
CA GLY A 158 16.59 -14.95 22.49
C GLY A 158 17.32 -15.08 21.15
N GLY A 159 17.10 -16.17 20.41
CA GLY A 159 17.61 -16.36 19.06
C GLY A 159 16.61 -15.92 18.00
N GLU A 160 17.12 -15.56 16.81
CA GLU A 160 16.29 -15.20 15.66
C GLU A 160 16.23 -16.36 14.65
N VAL A 161 15.03 -16.61 14.10
CA VAL A 161 14.85 -17.62 13.06
C VAL A 161 15.65 -17.23 11.81
N ALA A 162 16.50 -18.13 11.33
CA ALA A 162 17.29 -17.86 10.15
C ALA A 162 16.37 -17.58 8.94
N PRO A 163 16.70 -16.62 8.05
CA PRO A 163 15.86 -16.28 6.90
C PRO A 163 15.54 -17.48 6.00
N ARG A 164 16.45 -18.45 5.93
CA ARG A 164 16.27 -19.71 5.20
C ARG A 164 15.18 -20.59 5.79
N ASP A 165 15.09 -20.67 7.12
CA ASP A 165 14.11 -21.51 7.80
C ASP A 165 12.72 -20.86 7.75
N ALA A 166 12.66 -19.52 7.87
CA ALA A 166 11.44 -18.74 7.62
C ALA A 166 10.90 -18.94 6.19
N ALA A 167 11.78 -18.86 5.18
CA ALA A 167 11.41 -19.11 3.79
C ALA A 167 10.91 -20.56 3.57
N ARG A 168 11.57 -21.54 4.19
CA ARG A 168 11.16 -22.95 4.13
C ARG A 168 9.81 -23.19 4.79
N LEU A 169 9.54 -22.55 5.93
CA LEU A 169 8.23 -22.60 6.60
C LEU A 169 7.14 -22.00 5.71
N GLY A 170 7.41 -20.86 5.06
CA GLY A 170 6.53 -20.26 4.06
C GLY A 170 6.18 -21.23 2.93
N GLU A 171 7.18 -21.86 2.32
CA GLU A 171 6.98 -22.83 1.23
C GLU A 171 6.11 -24.02 1.67
N LEU A 172 6.27 -24.50 2.90
CA LEU A 172 5.44 -25.57 3.45
C LEU A 172 4.00 -25.13 3.66
N ARG A 173 3.78 -23.90 4.17
CA ARG A 173 2.45 -23.31 4.34
C ARG A 173 1.75 -23.13 2.99
N ASP A 174 2.46 -22.71 1.96
CA ASP A 174 1.92 -22.57 0.59
C ASP A 174 1.54 -23.94 0.00
N LYS A 175 2.39 -24.95 0.18
CA LYS A 175 2.09 -26.34 -0.22
C LYS A 175 0.89 -26.92 0.50
N LEU A 176 0.68 -26.56 1.77
CA LEU A 176 -0.50 -26.95 2.52
C LEU A 176 -1.73 -26.21 1.97
N ALA A 177 -1.63 -24.89 1.80
CA ALA A 177 -2.70 -24.04 1.27
C ALA A 177 -3.19 -24.52 -0.10
N GLY A 178 -2.29 -24.85 -1.02
CA GLY A 178 -2.64 -25.39 -2.34
C GLY A 178 -3.41 -26.71 -2.32
N ARG A 179 -3.41 -27.43 -1.18
CA ARG A 179 -4.19 -28.66 -0.99
C ARG A 179 -5.50 -28.44 -0.24
N VAL A 180 -5.48 -27.66 0.84
CA VAL A 180 -6.65 -27.54 1.75
C VAL A 180 -7.47 -26.27 1.53
N ALA A 181 -6.93 -25.25 0.87
CA ALA A 181 -7.57 -23.96 0.64
C ALA A 181 -7.91 -23.69 -0.84
N ALA A 182 -7.96 -24.75 -1.67
CA ALA A 182 -8.31 -24.64 -3.08
C ALA A 182 -9.76 -24.17 -3.31
N ASP A 183 -10.65 -24.45 -2.36
CA ASP A 183 -12.06 -24.07 -2.41
C ASP A 183 -12.57 -23.67 -1.01
N CYS A 184 -13.58 -22.79 -0.97
CA CYS A 184 -14.13 -22.31 0.29
C CYS A 184 -14.99 -23.40 0.96
N PRO A 185 -14.70 -23.82 2.21
CA PRO A 185 -15.48 -24.86 2.87
C PRO A 185 -16.89 -24.40 3.30
N ILE A 186 -17.19 -23.10 3.20
CA ILE A 186 -18.46 -22.52 3.66
C ILE A 186 -19.46 -22.33 2.52
N CYS A 187 -19.00 -21.93 1.33
CA CYS A 187 -19.86 -21.64 0.18
C CYS A 187 -19.34 -22.19 -1.16
N GLY A 188 -18.23 -22.92 -1.14
CA GLY A 188 -17.65 -23.53 -2.31
C GLY A 188 -18.31 -24.86 -2.67
N TYR A 189 -17.70 -25.55 -3.63
CA TYR A 189 -18.07 -26.90 -4.03
C TYR A 189 -18.08 -27.88 -2.85
N LEU A 190 -17.12 -27.78 -1.93
CA LEU A 190 -17.08 -28.64 -0.75
C LEU A 190 -18.34 -28.48 0.12
N ALA A 191 -18.85 -27.26 0.27
CA ALA A 191 -20.06 -27.02 1.03
C ALA A 191 -21.29 -27.65 0.35
N ILE A 192 -21.34 -27.59 -0.99
CA ILE A 192 -22.41 -28.18 -1.80
C ILE A 192 -22.39 -29.71 -1.69
N SER A 193 -21.22 -30.33 -1.82
CA SER A 193 -21.09 -31.80 -1.74
C SER A 193 -21.43 -32.36 -0.36
N MET A 194 -21.30 -31.56 0.70
CA MET A 194 -21.68 -31.94 2.06
C MET A 194 -23.20 -31.93 2.29
N VAL A 195 -24.01 -31.30 1.43
CA VAL A 195 -25.49 -31.26 1.58
C VAL A 195 -26.10 -32.66 1.42
N ASP A 196 -25.54 -33.48 0.53
CA ASP A 196 -26.04 -34.83 0.26
C ASP A 196 -25.59 -35.86 1.30
N LYS A 197 -24.74 -35.46 2.26
CA LYS A 197 -24.27 -36.38 3.29
C LYS A 197 -25.30 -36.54 4.40
N PRO A 198 -25.56 -37.76 4.86
CA PRO A 198 -26.46 -37.99 5.97
C PRO A 198 -25.94 -37.28 7.22
N LEU A 199 -26.84 -36.62 7.95
CA LEU A 199 -26.52 -35.89 9.18
C LEU A 199 -25.99 -36.80 10.30
N VAL A 200 -26.30 -38.10 10.21
CA VAL A 200 -25.88 -39.14 11.13
C VAL A 200 -25.28 -40.27 10.31
N ASP A 201 -24.10 -40.72 10.70
CA ASP A 201 -23.51 -41.94 10.14
C ASP A 201 -24.45 -43.12 10.40
N ASP A 202 -24.81 -43.90 9.39
CA ASP A 202 -25.68 -45.08 9.55
C ASP A 202 -25.12 -46.07 10.59
N ALA A 203 -23.81 -46.07 10.80
CA ALA A 203 -23.13 -46.83 11.84
C ALA A 203 -23.46 -46.34 13.27
N LYS A 204 -23.66 -45.04 13.47
CA LYS A 204 -24.05 -44.42 14.76
C LYS A 204 -25.56 -44.33 14.94
N ALA A 205 -26.33 -44.28 13.86
CA ALA A 205 -27.80 -44.31 13.91
C ALA A 205 -28.35 -45.61 14.50
N ARG A 206 -27.55 -46.70 14.51
CA ARG A 206 -27.89 -48.00 15.11
C ARG A 206 -27.64 -48.07 16.63
N GLU A 207 -27.03 -47.05 17.23
CA GLU A 207 -26.73 -47.00 18.67
C GLU A 207 -27.76 -46.20 19.48
N TRP A 208 -28.79 -45.63 18.84
CA TRP A 208 -29.94 -44.96 19.46
C TRP A 208 -31.23 -45.74 19.21
#